data_AF-A0A959P4L6-F1
#
_entry.id   AF-A0A959P4L6-F1
#
_cell.length_a   1.000
_cell.length_b   1.000
_cell.length_c   1.000
_cell.angle_alpha   90.00
_cell.angle_beta   90.00
_cell.angle_gamma   90.00
#
_symmetry.space_group_name_H-M   'P 1'
#
loop_
_entity.id
_entity.type
_entity.pdbx_description
1 polymer ?
#
loop_
_entity_poly.entity_id
_entity_poly.type
_entity_poly.pdbx_seq_one_letter_code
_entity_poly.pdbx_strand_id
1 'polypeptide(L)'
;FIALFINGFVLNNLELKVIAKFGLLIGLLIISISRELLEDELVIKLRMQSYTFAFIAAVGYSLMLPFINYLFDITFQPANAALKEIGDFTILWMLLIVQVLYFEVLKKAHK
;
A
#
# COMPACT_ATOMS: atom_id res chain seq x y z
N PHE A 1 -6.82 13.93 6.96
CA PHE A 1 -6.55 12.48 6.88
C PHE A 1 -7.14 11.72 8.07
N ILE A 2 -6.75 12.05 9.31
CA ILE A 2 -7.23 11.38 10.54
C ILE A 2 -8.76 11.56 10.75
N ALA A 3 -9.30 12.74 10.46
CA ALA A 3 -10.74 13.02 10.58
C ALA A 3 -11.63 12.17 9.64
N LEU A 4 -11.14 11.81 8.45
CA LEU A 4 -11.86 10.93 7.50
C LEU A 4 -11.89 9.48 7.99
N PHE A 5 -10.81 9.02 8.61
CA PHE A 5 -10.72 7.70 9.22
C PHE A 5 -11.65 7.54 10.43
N ILE A 6 -11.69 8.55 11.30
CA ILE A 6 -12.55 8.54 12.50
C ILE A 6 -14.03 8.50 12.10
N ASN A 7 -14.43 9.26 11.09
CA ASN A 7 -15.84 9.34 10.68
C ASN A 7 -16.31 8.07 9.95
N GLY A 8 -15.48 7.50 9.07
CA GLY A 8 -15.80 6.27 8.31
C GLY A 8 -15.86 4.98 9.14
N PHE A 9 -15.14 4.90 10.27
CA PHE A 9 -15.20 3.76 11.19
C PHE A 9 -16.36 3.84 12.19
N VAL A 10 -16.77 5.05 12.59
CA VAL A 10 -17.77 5.26 13.64
C VAL A 10 -19.21 5.24 13.10
N LEU A 11 -19.45 5.68 11.85
CA LEU A 11 -20.82 5.85 11.33
C LEU A 11 -21.38 4.65 10.54
N ASN A 12 -20.64 3.53 10.39
CA ASN A 12 -21.09 2.32 9.65
C ASN A 12 -21.66 2.56 8.24
N ASN A 13 -21.43 3.73 7.66
CA ASN A 13 -21.90 4.09 6.32
C ASN A 13 -20.97 3.51 5.25
N LEU A 14 -21.49 2.59 4.45
CA LEU A 14 -20.74 1.90 3.38
C LEU A 14 -20.14 2.89 2.37
N GLU A 15 -20.86 3.93 1.99
CA GLU A 15 -20.42 4.93 1.01
C GLU A 15 -19.22 5.74 1.52
N LEU A 16 -19.28 6.21 2.77
CA LEU A 16 -18.18 6.97 3.39
C LEU A 16 -16.90 6.12 3.50
N LYS A 17 -17.03 4.82 3.76
CA LYS A 17 -15.89 3.89 3.80
C LYS A 17 -15.21 3.77 2.42
N VAL A 18 -15.99 3.74 1.35
CA VAL A 18 -15.47 3.71 -0.03
C VAL A 18 -14.76 5.02 -0.36
N ILE A 19 -15.40 6.16 -0.08
CA ILE A 19 -14.81 7.50 -0.29
C ILE A 19 -13.50 7.64 0.49
N ALA A 20 -13.44 7.18 1.74
CA ALA A 20 -12.23 7.23 2.55
C ALA A 20 -11.09 6.37 1.96
N LYS A 21 -11.40 5.17 1.44
CA LYS A 21 -10.41 4.31 0.76
C LYS A 21 -9.79 5.02 -0.44
N PHE A 22 -10.61 5.55 -1.34
CA PHE A 22 -10.10 6.27 -2.51
C PHE A 22 -9.36 7.55 -2.13
N GLY A 23 -9.89 8.32 -1.17
CA GLY A 23 -9.23 9.51 -0.65
C GLY A 23 -7.84 9.20 -0.06
N LEU A 24 -7.68 8.06 0.60
CA LEU A 24 -6.38 7.61 1.08
C LEU A 24 -5.42 7.30 -0.07
N LEU A 25 -5.87 6.57 -1.09
CA LEU A 25 -5.03 6.23 -2.25
C LEU A 25 -4.57 7.49 -2.98
N ILE A 26 -5.48 8.45 -3.20
CA ILE A 26 -5.16 9.74 -3.80
C ILE A 26 -4.13 10.49 -2.95
N GLY A 27 -4.32 10.54 -1.63
CA GLY A 27 -3.37 11.20 -0.73
C GLY A 27 -1.98 10.55 -0.76
N LEU A 28 -1.91 9.23 -0.75
CA LEU A 28 -0.64 8.51 -0.87
C LEU A 28 0.02 8.74 -2.24
N LEU A 29 -0.77 8.76 -3.32
CA LEU A 29 -0.26 9.06 -4.65
C LEU A 29 0.33 10.48 -4.72
N ILE A 30 -0.36 11.47 -4.17
CA ILE A 30 0.13 12.85 -4.09
C ILE A 30 1.48 12.90 -3.35
N ILE A 31 1.60 12.20 -2.22
CA ILE A 31 2.86 12.11 -1.47
C ILE A 31 3.96 11.44 -2.31
N SER A 32 3.64 10.32 -2.95
CA SER A 32 4.54 9.53 -3.79
C SER A 32 5.15 10.36 -4.94
N ILE A 33 4.34 11.21 -5.59
CA ILE A 33 4.78 12.05 -6.71
C ILE A 33 5.28 13.43 -6.28
N SER A 34 5.15 13.80 -5.00
CA SER A 34 5.54 15.12 -4.50
C SER A 34 7.03 15.35 -4.67
N ARG A 35 7.39 16.45 -5.33
CA ARG A 35 8.78 16.86 -5.57
C ARG A 35 9.34 17.58 -4.35
N GLU A 36 10.62 17.39 -4.12
CA GLU A 36 11.37 18.13 -3.10
C GLU A 36 11.78 19.51 -3.67
N LEU A 37 11.99 20.51 -2.82
CA LEU A 37 12.39 21.87 -3.25
C LEU A 37 13.77 21.91 -3.91
N LEU A 38 14.68 21.02 -3.50
CA LEU A 38 16.01 20.83 -4.08
C LEU A 38 16.08 19.40 -4.61
N GLU A 39 15.74 19.19 -5.89
CA GLU A 39 15.89 17.89 -6.55
C GLU A 39 17.31 17.75 -7.09
N ASP A 40 18.13 16.98 -6.38
CA ASP A 40 19.40 16.48 -6.91
C ASP A 40 19.16 15.17 -7.70
N GLU A 41 20.08 14.85 -8.62
CA GLU A 41 20.06 13.62 -9.42
C GLU A 41 19.95 12.37 -8.53
N LEU A 42 20.60 12.40 -7.37
CA LEU A 42 20.50 11.34 -6.36
C LEU A 42 19.06 11.14 -5.89
N VAL A 43 18.33 12.20 -5.55
CA VAL A 43 16.95 12.11 -5.05
C VAL A 43 16.03 11.51 -6.10
N ILE A 44 16.20 11.90 -7.37
CA ILE A 44 15.46 11.33 -8.49
C ILE A 44 15.74 9.84 -8.62
N LYS A 45 17.01 9.44 -8.54
CA LYS A 45 17.42 8.03 -8.59
C LYS A 45 16.85 7.21 -7.44
N LEU A 46 16.91 7.71 -6.21
CA LEU A 46 16.36 7.04 -5.03
C LEU A 46 14.83 6.87 -5.14
N ARG A 47 14.14 7.85 -5.70
CA ARG A 47 12.69 7.76 -5.94
C ARG A 47 12.36 6.66 -6.95
N MET A 48 13.08 6.60 -8.07
CA MET A 48 12.89 5.56 -9.07
C MET A 48 13.19 4.18 -8.51
N GLN A 49 14.28 4.01 -7.74
CA GLN A 49 14.58 2.76 -7.05
C GLN A 49 13.46 2.34 -6.08
N SER A 50 12.83 3.31 -5.40
CA SER A 50 11.72 3.05 -4.49
C SER A 50 10.47 2.58 -5.21
N TYR A 51 10.15 3.14 -6.38
CA TYR A 51 9.08 2.63 -7.23
C TYR A 51 9.37 1.19 -7.69
N THR A 52 10.59 0.91 -8.14
CA THR A 52 10.98 -0.45 -8.56
C THR A 52 10.84 -1.45 -7.41
N PHE A 53 11.36 -1.11 -6.22
CA PHE A 53 11.27 -1.96 -5.06
C PHE A 53 9.81 -2.22 -4.65
N ALA A 54 9.00 -1.16 -4.56
CA ALA A 54 7.59 -1.27 -4.18
C ALA A 54 6.78 -2.10 -5.18
N PHE A 55 7.07 -1.97 -6.48
CA PHE A 55 6.44 -2.79 -7.51
C PHE A 55 6.77 -4.27 -7.33
N ILE A 56 8.05 -4.62 -7.17
CA ILE A 56 8.48 -6.02 -6.97
C ILE A 56 7.86 -6.57 -5.69
N ALA A 57 7.89 -5.81 -4.59
CA ALA A 57 7.32 -6.22 -3.32
C ALA A 57 5.80 -6.44 -3.42
N ALA A 58 5.08 -5.54 -4.08
CA ALA A 58 3.63 -5.63 -4.24
C ALA A 58 3.21 -6.81 -5.11
N VAL A 59 3.91 -7.07 -6.22
CA VAL A 59 3.67 -8.25 -7.07
C VAL A 59 4.02 -9.53 -6.33
N GLY A 60 5.16 -9.58 -5.65
CA GLY A 60 5.56 -10.75 -4.85
C GLY A 60 4.53 -11.05 -3.76
N TYR A 61 4.11 -10.03 -3.01
CA TYR A 61 3.08 -10.18 -1.99
C TYR A 61 1.73 -10.60 -2.58
N SER A 62 1.34 -10.05 -3.75
CA SER A 62 0.06 -10.38 -4.34
C SER A 62 -0.04 -11.82 -4.82
N LEU A 63 1.09 -12.37 -5.28
CA LEU A 63 1.21 -13.76 -5.67
C LEU A 63 1.31 -14.69 -4.45
N MET A 64 2.03 -14.30 -3.39
CA MET A 64 2.27 -15.18 -2.23
C MET A 64 1.08 -15.26 -1.27
N LEU A 65 0.39 -14.15 -0.99
CA LEU A 65 -0.63 -14.10 0.06
C LEU A 65 -1.80 -15.08 -0.13
N PRO A 66 -2.34 -15.34 -1.34
CA PRO A 66 -3.45 -16.29 -1.51
C PRO A 66 -3.06 -17.71 -1.07
N PHE A 67 -1.82 -18.13 -1.37
CA PHE A 67 -1.30 -19.43 -0.94
C PHE A 67 -1.09 -19.50 0.58
N ILE A 68 -0.57 -18.42 1.17
CA ILE A 68 -0.40 -18.32 2.62
C ILE A 68 -1.78 -18.44 3.30
N ASN A 69 -2.76 -17.64 2.87
CA ASN A 69 -4.12 -17.67 3.42
C ASN A 69 -4.77 -19.04 3.26
N TYR A 70 -4.60 -19.68 2.10
CA TYR A 70 -5.13 -21.02 1.87
C TYR A 70 -4.51 -22.06 2.81
N LEU A 71 -3.19 -22.00 3.04
CA LEU A 71 -2.51 -22.89 3.99
C LEU A 71 -3.01 -22.69 5.43
N PHE A 72 -3.24 -21.44 5.84
CA PHE A 72 -3.87 -21.13 7.12
C PHE A 72 -5.30 -21.68 7.20
N ASP A 73 -6.11 -21.46 6.16
CA ASP A 73 -7.51 -21.90 6.14
C ASP A 73 -7.63 -23.43 6.21
N ILE A 74 -6.77 -24.20 5.52
CA ILE A 74 -6.76 -25.68 5.66
C ILE A 74 -6.45 -26.11 7.10
N THR A 75 -5.50 -25.44 7.75
CA THR A 75 -5.01 -25.85 9.08
C THR A 75 -6.02 -25.52 10.18
N PHE A 76 -6.69 -24.37 10.08
CA PHE A 76 -7.53 -23.83 11.16
C PHE A 76 -9.04 -23.84 10.85
N GLN A 77 -9.44 -23.76 9.58
CA GLN A 77 -10.85 -23.64 9.16
C GLN A 77 -11.12 -24.38 7.82
N PRO A 78 -10.91 -25.70 7.77
CA PRO A 78 -10.89 -26.45 6.51
C PRO A 78 -12.22 -26.39 5.73
N ALA A 79 -13.35 -26.17 6.41
CA ALA A 79 -14.67 -26.03 5.78
C ALA A 79 -14.80 -24.79 4.87
N ASN A 80 -13.96 -23.77 5.06
CA ASN A 80 -13.98 -22.51 4.29
C ASN A 80 -12.69 -22.30 3.48
N ALA A 81 -11.88 -23.35 3.29
CA ALA A 81 -10.61 -23.26 2.59
C ALA A 81 -10.82 -23.00 1.09
N ALA A 82 -10.57 -21.76 0.68
CA ALA A 82 -10.64 -21.34 -0.72
C ALA A 82 -9.49 -20.38 -1.03
N LEU A 83 -9.00 -20.41 -2.26
CA LEU A 83 -8.07 -19.40 -2.77
C LEU A 83 -8.83 -18.08 -2.90
N LYS A 84 -8.53 -17.14 -2.00
CA LYS A 84 -9.11 -15.80 -1.99
C LYS A 84 -8.21 -14.86 -2.75
N GLU A 85 -8.75 -14.23 -3.78
CA GLU A 85 -8.07 -13.15 -4.48
C GLU A 85 -7.89 -11.93 -3.58
N ILE A 86 -6.84 -11.17 -3.84
CA ILE A 86 -6.54 -9.94 -3.12
C ILE A 86 -7.21 -8.80 -3.86
N GLY A 87 -7.98 -7.99 -3.16
CA GLY A 87 -8.61 -6.82 -3.78
C GLY A 87 -7.59 -5.77 -4.22
N ASP A 88 -7.87 -5.13 -5.36
CA ASP A 88 -7.04 -4.10 -5.99
C ASP A 88 -6.61 -2.98 -5.04
N PHE A 89 -7.53 -2.56 -4.17
CA PHE A 89 -7.26 -1.55 -3.15
C PHE A 89 -6.05 -1.92 -2.30
N THR A 90 -5.96 -3.19 -1.87
CA THR A 90 -4.87 -3.68 -1.01
C THR A 90 -3.54 -3.64 -1.76
N ILE A 91 -3.54 -4.02 -3.04
CA ILE A 91 -2.35 -4.02 -3.89
C ILE A 91 -1.85 -2.58 -4.10
N LEU A 92 -2.75 -1.67 -4.48
CA LEU A 92 -2.42 -0.26 -4.72
C LEU A 92 -1.96 0.45 -3.44
N TRP A 93 -2.65 0.20 -2.33
CA TRP A 93 -2.29 0.76 -1.03
C TRP A 93 -0.90 0.31 -0.59
N MET A 94 -0.62 -0.99 -0.71
CA MET A 94 0.68 -1.57 -0.40
C MET A 94 1.78 -0.99 -1.30
N LEU A 95 1.54 -0.89 -2.61
CA LEU A 95 2.51 -0.33 -3.54
C LEU A 95 2.87 1.10 -3.15
N LEU A 96 1.89 1.96 -2.89
CA LEU A 96 2.14 3.35 -2.54
C LEU A 96 2.79 3.50 -1.16
N ILE A 97 2.34 2.75 -0.15
CA ILE A 97 2.92 2.88 1.19
C ILE A 97 4.36 2.37 1.24
N VAL A 98 4.65 1.23 0.59
CA VAL A 98 6.01 0.69 0.52
C VAL A 98 6.92 1.64 -0.24
N GLN A 99 6.45 2.22 -1.35
CA GLN A 99 7.20 3.22 -2.10
C GLN A 99 7.56 4.42 -1.24
N VAL A 100 6.59 5.01 -0.54
CA VAL A 100 6.79 6.21 0.29
C VAL A 100 7.75 5.91 1.45
N LEU A 101 7.55 4.79 2.15
CA LEU A 101 8.40 4.40 3.27
C LEU A 101 9.82 4.11 2.83
N TYR A 102 10.00 3.35 1.75
CA TYR A 102 11.32 2.98 1.26
C TYR A 102 12.08 4.19 0.71
N PHE A 103 11.39 5.11 0.03
CA PHE A 103 11.97 6.39 -0.38
C PHE A 103 12.49 7.18 0.81
N GLU A 104 11.70 7.30 1.88
CA GLU A 104 12.10 8.05 3.06
C GLU A 104 13.27 7.38 3.80
N VAL A 105 13.31 6.04 3.84
CA VAL A 105 14.43 5.27 4.39
C VAL A 105 15.70 5.49 3.57
N LEU A 106 15.63 5.35 2.24
CA LEU A 106 16.76 5.57 1.35
C LEU A 106 17.29 7.00 1.43
N LYS A 107 16.39 7.98 1.46
CA LYS A 107 16.71 9.40 1.60
C LYS A 107 17.45 9.67 2.91
N LYS A 108 17.00 9.11 4.03
CA LYS A 108 17.66 9.24 5.33
C LYS A 108 19.02 8.54 5.39
N ALA A 109 19.19 7.43 4.68
CA ALA A 109 20.45 6.70 4.66
C ALA A 109 21.55 7.38 3.83
N HIS A 110 21.19 8.24 2.87
CA HIS A 110 22.12 8.95 1.99
C HIS A 110 22.22 10.47 2.29
N LYS A 111 21.68 10.89 3.43
CA LYS A 111 21.76 12.28 3.92
C LYS A 111 22.84 12.40 4.97
#